data_AF-A0A1S1KNU5-F1
#
_entry.id   AF-A0A1S1KNU5-F1
#
_cell.length_a   1.000
_cell.length_b   1.000
_cell.length_c   1.000
_cell.angle_alpha   90.00
_cell.angle_beta   90.00
_cell.angle_gamma   90.00
#
_symmetry.space_group_name_H-M   'P 1'
#
loop_
_entity.id
_entity.type
_entity.pdbx_description
1 polymer ?
#
loop_
_entity_poly.entity_id
_entity_poly.type
_entity_poly.pdbx_seq_one_letter_code
_entity_poly.pdbx_strand_id
1 'polypeptide(L)'
;MSTAEMLSVATSGDGVTQMAPIPEDLLVKVLEPYSYKGCRYLLDAEYEATANSVSALGNFSIKEPAYIRDTGHFNAAEWVLCFNQLAYSAFAPAILNEVIPEFRGWSIEDYFNYQLPSMLIKTTTSRFKRPIKSHKFSARLLCKDFEVIDRTIRYLKIPCTVEFWDEDGGSASGEVELAALNIP
;
A
#
# COMPACT_ATOMS: atom_id res chain seq x y z
N MET A 1 59.95 -6.21 -5.30
CA MET A 1 59.10 -5.04 -5.60
C MET A 1 58.04 -5.52 -6.57
N SER A 2 56.79 -5.63 -6.11
CA SER A 2 55.67 -6.17 -6.88
C SER A 2 54.83 -5.01 -7.39
N THR A 3 54.72 -4.91 -8.70
CA THR A 3 53.85 -3.97 -9.43
C THR A 3 52.99 -4.81 -10.34
N ALA A 4 51.68 -4.87 -10.08
CA ALA A 4 50.61 -4.79 -11.07
C ALA A 4 49.25 -5.11 -10.42
N GLU A 5 48.20 -4.52 -11.00
CA GLU A 5 46.78 -4.83 -10.87
C GLU A 5 46.02 -4.24 -9.66
N MET A 6 45.76 -2.93 -9.74
CA MET A 6 44.48 -2.40 -9.23
C MET A 6 43.45 -2.51 -10.35
N LEU A 7 42.56 -3.50 -10.22
CA LEU A 7 41.33 -3.61 -11.00
C LEU A 7 40.38 -2.48 -10.59
N SER A 8 40.17 -1.52 -11.49
CA SER A 8 38.98 -0.67 -11.44
C SER A 8 37.80 -1.44 -12.04
N VAL A 9 36.78 -1.77 -11.25
CA VAL A 9 35.50 -2.23 -11.79
C VAL A 9 34.34 -1.63 -11.01
N ALA A 10 33.61 -0.78 -11.74
CA ALA A 10 32.19 -0.47 -11.67
C ALA A 10 31.59 -0.02 -10.34
N THR A 11 31.41 1.29 -10.21
CA THR A 11 30.20 1.84 -9.58
C THR A 11 28.97 1.27 -10.29
N SER A 12 28.34 0.27 -9.70
CA SER A 12 26.98 -0.11 -10.05
C SER A 12 26.08 1.08 -9.70
N GLY A 13 25.61 1.77 -10.74
CA GLY A 13 24.51 2.70 -10.63
C GLY A 13 23.24 1.91 -10.33
N ASP A 14 23.04 1.56 -9.06
CA ASP A 14 21.72 1.30 -8.53
C ASP A 14 21.03 2.66 -8.47
N GLY A 15 20.22 2.94 -9.48
CA GLY A 15 19.20 3.98 -9.37
C GLY A 15 18.26 3.57 -8.25
N VAL A 16 18.57 3.99 -7.03
CA VAL A 16 17.60 4.00 -5.94
C VAL A 16 16.49 4.92 -6.41
N THR A 17 15.43 4.39 -6.99
CA THR A 17 14.21 5.17 -7.16
C THR A 17 13.73 5.51 -5.76
N GLN A 18 13.99 6.74 -5.33
CA GLN A 18 13.58 7.21 -4.03
C GLN A 18 12.06 7.33 -4.05
N MET A 19 11.38 6.65 -3.13
CA MET A 19 9.94 6.80 -2.97
C MET A 19 9.61 8.26 -2.66
N ALA A 20 8.56 8.79 -3.28
CA ALA A 20 8.09 10.15 -3.03
C ALA A 20 7.13 10.16 -1.85
N PRO A 21 7.19 11.16 -0.95
CA PRO A 21 6.21 11.30 0.12
C PRO A 21 4.82 11.57 -0.47
N ILE A 22 3.79 10.94 0.10
CA ILE A 22 2.40 11.24 -0.24
C ILE A 22 1.97 12.47 0.57
N PRO A 23 1.54 13.57 -0.07
CA PRO A 23 1.13 14.78 0.65
C PRO A 23 0.01 14.53 1.66
N GLU A 24 0.12 15.11 2.85
CA GLU A 24 -0.85 14.92 3.93
C GLU A 24 -2.27 15.39 3.55
N ASP A 25 -2.39 16.45 2.76
CA ASP A 25 -3.66 16.94 2.25
C ASP A 25 -4.35 15.94 1.31
N LEU A 26 -3.56 15.13 0.59
CA LEU A 26 -4.07 14.00 -0.19
C LEU A 26 -4.46 12.83 0.72
N LEU A 27 -3.63 12.48 1.70
CA LEU A 27 -3.93 11.41 2.67
C LEU A 27 -5.22 11.70 3.44
N VAL A 28 -5.45 12.94 3.88
CA VAL A 28 -6.67 13.36 4.58
C VAL A 28 -7.91 13.10 3.73
N LYS A 29 -7.86 13.40 2.43
CA LYS A 29 -8.99 13.19 1.51
C LYS A 29 -9.22 11.70 1.25
N VAL A 30 -8.17 10.97 0.92
CA VAL A 30 -8.23 9.51 0.63
C VAL A 30 -8.71 8.72 1.84
N LEU A 31 -8.32 9.14 3.05
CA LEU A 31 -8.63 8.45 4.30
C LEU A 31 -9.78 9.08 5.07
N GLU A 32 -10.52 10.01 4.46
CA GLU A 32 -11.73 10.59 5.06
C GLU A 32 -12.72 9.49 5.52
N PRO A 33 -13.00 8.43 4.74
CA PRO A 33 -13.96 7.39 5.16
C PRO A 33 -13.56 6.69 6.47
N TYR A 34 -12.26 6.58 6.74
CA TYR A 34 -11.72 6.00 7.97
C TYR A 34 -11.66 7.05 9.08
N SER A 35 -11.23 8.27 8.75
CA SER A 35 -11.06 9.38 9.70
C SER A 35 -12.39 9.78 10.32
N TYR A 36 -13.48 9.81 9.54
CA TYR A 36 -14.83 10.09 10.03
C TYR A 36 -15.29 9.10 11.11
N LYS A 37 -14.72 7.89 11.13
CA LYS A 37 -15.00 6.86 12.14
C LYS A 37 -13.97 6.79 13.28
N GLY A 38 -12.95 7.65 13.26
CA GLY A 38 -11.82 7.56 14.19
C GLY A 38 -10.92 6.36 13.94
N CYS A 39 -10.94 5.81 12.72
CA CYS A 39 -10.25 4.57 12.33
C CYS A 39 -9.11 4.81 11.33
N ARG A 40 -8.66 6.07 11.15
CA ARG A 40 -7.43 6.36 10.40
C ARG A 40 -6.23 5.96 11.25
N TYR A 41 -5.50 4.97 10.79
CA TYR A 41 -4.32 4.42 11.47
C TYR A 41 -3.03 4.76 10.72
N LEU A 42 -3.09 5.01 9.41
CA LEU A 42 -1.94 5.47 8.62
C LEU A 42 -1.59 6.91 9.00
N LEU A 43 -0.35 7.11 9.45
CA LEU A 43 0.21 8.38 9.86
C LEU A 43 0.77 9.15 8.66
N ASP A 44 1.66 8.48 7.94
CA ASP A 44 2.36 9.00 6.77
C ASP A 44 2.68 7.82 5.83
N ALA A 45 2.94 8.15 4.56
CA ALA A 45 3.35 7.16 3.57
C ALA A 45 4.23 7.78 2.49
N GLU A 46 5.06 6.93 1.90
CA GLU A 46 5.84 7.18 0.70
C GLU A 46 5.43 6.17 -0.37
N TYR A 47 5.46 6.57 -1.64
CA TYR A 47 5.06 5.72 -2.75
C TYR A 47 6.03 5.81 -3.94
N GLU A 48 6.01 4.77 -4.75
CA GLU A 48 6.60 4.75 -6.08
C GLU A 48 5.60 4.05 -7.01
N ALA A 49 5.44 4.54 -8.24
CA ALA A 49 4.56 3.93 -9.21
C ALA A 49 5.21 3.84 -10.58
N THR A 50 4.92 2.75 -11.29
CA THR A 50 5.17 2.58 -12.71
C THR A 50 3.84 2.31 -13.43
N ALA A 51 3.88 2.10 -14.73
CA ALA A 51 2.68 1.75 -15.50
C ALA A 51 2.00 0.46 -14.99
N ASN A 52 2.74 -0.46 -14.36
CA ASN A 52 2.24 -1.79 -13.97
C ASN A 52 2.59 -2.20 -12.54
N SER A 53 2.97 -1.23 -11.69
CA SER A 53 3.27 -1.49 -10.29
C SER A 53 3.10 -0.25 -9.42
N VAL A 54 2.74 -0.48 -8.16
CA VAL A 54 2.69 0.52 -7.10
C VAL A 54 3.37 -0.08 -5.86
N SER A 55 4.37 0.60 -5.34
CA SER A 55 5.05 0.27 -4.09
C SER A 55 4.75 1.37 -3.07
N ALA A 56 4.61 1.02 -1.79
CA ALA A 56 4.50 2.01 -0.73
C ALA A 56 5.15 1.55 0.58
N LEU A 57 5.63 2.54 1.34
CA LEU A 57 5.99 2.39 2.75
C LEU A 57 5.03 3.25 3.57
N GLY A 58 4.54 2.73 4.69
CA GLY A 58 3.61 3.46 5.55
C GLY A 58 3.92 3.25 7.02
N ASN A 59 3.74 4.29 7.82
CA ASN A 59 3.85 4.23 9.27
C ASN A 59 2.46 4.31 9.92
N PHE A 60 2.24 3.52 10.97
CA PHE A 60 0.93 3.33 11.57
C PHE A 60 0.94 3.44 13.09
N SER A 61 -0.20 3.86 13.62
CA SER A 61 -0.52 3.80 15.04
C SER A 61 -2.01 3.53 15.25
N ILE A 62 -2.32 2.51 16.05
CA ILE A 62 -3.67 2.20 16.52
C ILE A 62 -3.69 2.47 18.02
N LYS A 63 -4.37 3.55 18.42
CA LYS A 63 -4.52 3.92 19.83
C LYS A 63 -5.47 2.98 20.55
N GLU A 64 -6.64 2.75 19.95
CA GLU A 64 -7.68 1.86 20.45
C GLU A 64 -8.37 1.16 19.26
N PRO A 65 -8.65 -0.15 19.32
CA PRO A 65 -9.40 -0.83 18.27
C PRO A 65 -10.85 -0.33 18.20
N ALA A 66 -11.34 -0.04 17.00
CA ALA A 66 -12.70 0.48 16.81
C ALA A 66 -13.84 -0.53 17.06
N TYR A 67 -13.53 -1.82 17.16
CA TYR A 67 -14.52 -2.92 17.12
C TYR A 67 -14.45 -3.85 18.33
N ILE A 68 -13.45 -3.68 19.19
CA ILE A 68 -13.23 -4.53 20.37
C ILE A 68 -12.46 -3.75 21.43
N ARG A 69 -12.50 -4.21 22.69
CA ARG A 69 -11.60 -3.69 23.73
C ARG A 69 -10.16 -4.06 23.39
N ASP A 70 -9.22 -3.23 23.86
CA ASP A 70 -7.79 -3.43 23.63
C ASP A 70 -7.34 -4.87 23.94
N THR A 71 -6.81 -5.55 22.93
CA THR A 71 -6.30 -6.92 23.00
C THR A 71 -4.80 -6.96 23.32
N GLY A 72 -4.14 -5.80 23.37
CA GLY A 72 -2.71 -5.65 23.62
C GLY A 72 -1.81 -6.01 22.43
N HIS A 73 -2.36 -6.30 21.25
CA HIS A 73 -1.60 -6.67 20.06
C HIS A 73 -2.34 -6.34 18.75
N PHE A 74 -1.60 -6.33 17.64
CA PHE A 74 -2.13 -6.15 16.30
C PHE A 74 -2.99 -7.33 15.85
N ASN A 75 -4.26 -7.08 15.59
CA ASN A 75 -5.26 -8.07 15.22
C ASN A 75 -5.36 -8.26 13.70
N ALA A 76 -5.90 -9.40 13.27
CA ALA A 76 -6.12 -9.66 11.85
C ALA A 76 -7.10 -8.68 11.18
N ALA A 77 -8.09 -8.16 11.91
CA ALA A 77 -8.97 -7.13 11.38
C ALA A 77 -8.23 -5.81 11.13
N GLU A 78 -7.30 -5.45 12.01
CA GLU A 78 -6.45 -4.25 11.84
C GLU A 78 -5.45 -4.42 10.70
N TRP A 79 -4.95 -5.63 10.47
CA TRP A 79 -4.13 -5.96 9.30
C TRP A 79 -4.83 -5.57 7.99
N VAL A 80 -6.11 -5.94 7.83
CA VAL A 80 -6.89 -5.59 6.64
C VAL A 80 -7.15 -4.09 6.56
N LEU A 81 -7.49 -3.45 7.69
CA LEU A 81 -7.73 -2.00 7.72
C LEU A 81 -6.48 -1.20 7.34
N CYS A 82 -5.32 -1.56 7.87
CA CYS A 82 -4.07 -0.90 7.55
C CYS A 82 -3.62 -1.16 6.11
N PHE A 83 -3.79 -2.38 5.60
CA PHE A 83 -3.57 -2.70 4.19
C PHE A 83 -4.44 -1.81 3.30
N ASN A 84 -5.75 -1.72 3.57
CA ASN A 84 -6.66 -0.89 2.77
C ASN A 84 -6.22 0.57 2.77
N GLN A 85 -5.91 1.13 3.93
CA GLN A 85 -5.49 2.53 4.04
C GLN A 85 -4.21 2.81 3.25
N LEU A 86 -3.21 1.93 3.32
CA LEU A 86 -1.98 2.10 2.55
C LEU A 86 -2.18 1.91 1.06
N ALA A 87 -2.96 0.90 0.64
CA ALA A 87 -3.27 0.69 -0.77
C ALA A 87 -4.02 1.89 -1.34
N TYR A 88 -5.09 2.36 -0.69
CA TYR A 88 -5.80 3.54 -1.15
C TYR A 88 -4.89 4.78 -1.24
N SER A 89 -4.04 4.97 -0.24
CA SER A 89 -3.10 6.10 -0.20
C SER A 89 -2.07 6.03 -1.32
N ALA A 90 -1.53 4.85 -1.61
CA ALA A 90 -0.49 4.64 -2.61
C ALA A 90 -1.01 4.80 -4.06
N PHE A 91 -2.24 4.39 -4.33
CA PHE A 91 -2.84 4.53 -5.65
C PHE A 91 -3.30 5.97 -5.95
N ALA A 92 -3.66 6.76 -4.94
CA ALA A 92 -4.13 8.13 -5.12
C ALA A 92 -3.16 9.02 -5.94
N PRO A 93 -1.87 9.17 -5.58
CA PRO A 93 -0.95 9.99 -6.37
C PRO A 93 -0.56 9.30 -7.69
N ALA A 94 -0.63 7.97 -7.81
CA ALA A 94 -0.40 7.28 -9.08
C ALA A 94 -1.50 7.57 -10.11
N ILE A 95 -2.76 7.67 -9.66
CA ILE A 95 -3.91 8.03 -10.48
C ILE A 95 -3.89 9.53 -10.79
N LEU A 96 -3.64 10.39 -9.78
CA LEU A 96 -3.54 11.84 -9.96
C LEU A 96 -2.51 12.24 -11.02
N ASN A 97 -1.39 11.52 -11.08
CA ASN A 97 -0.31 11.76 -12.04
C ASN A 97 -0.42 10.89 -13.32
N GLU A 98 -1.56 10.22 -13.53
CA GLU A 98 -1.86 9.40 -14.72
C GLU A 98 -0.80 8.31 -15.05
N VAL A 99 -0.14 7.80 -14.01
CA VAL A 99 1.00 6.88 -14.14
C VAL A 99 0.55 5.52 -14.67
N ILE A 100 -0.58 5.02 -14.17
CA ILE A 100 -1.13 3.70 -14.48
C ILE A 100 -2.09 3.82 -15.68
N PRO A 101 -1.80 3.23 -16.85
CA PRO A 101 -2.59 3.39 -18.06
C PRO A 101 -4.06 3.02 -17.92
N GLU A 102 -4.36 1.97 -17.16
CA GLU A 102 -5.71 1.44 -16.97
C GLU A 102 -6.62 2.36 -16.15
N PHE A 103 -6.06 3.34 -15.44
CA PHE A 103 -6.82 4.38 -14.74
C PHE A 103 -6.86 5.72 -15.50
N ARG A 104 -6.20 5.84 -16.65
CA ARG A 104 -6.23 7.09 -17.43
C ARG A 104 -7.66 7.41 -17.87
N GLY A 105 -8.09 8.63 -17.60
CA GLY A 105 -9.47 9.08 -17.79
C GLY A 105 -10.24 9.23 -16.48
N TRP A 106 -9.76 8.63 -15.38
CA TRP A 106 -10.21 9.03 -14.04
C TRP A 106 -9.48 10.29 -13.60
N SER A 107 -10.25 11.26 -13.09
CA SER A 107 -9.75 12.31 -12.21
C SER A 107 -9.49 11.75 -10.80
N ILE A 108 -8.82 12.54 -9.96
CA ILE A 108 -8.67 12.16 -8.55
C ILE A 108 -10.03 12.17 -7.82
N GLU A 109 -10.97 13.00 -8.26
CA GLU A 109 -12.35 13.01 -7.77
C GLU A 109 -13.10 11.73 -8.13
N ASP A 110 -12.90 11.20 -9.35
CA ASP A 110 -13.45 9.89 -9.75
C ASP A 110 -12.91 8.79 -8.84
N TYR A 111 -11.61 8.81 -8.56
CA TYR A 111 -11.01 7.87 -7.62
C TYR A 111 -11.67 7.90 -6.25
N PHE A 112 -11.94 9.09 -5.69
CA PHE A 112 -12.65 9.21 -4.40
C PHE A 112 -14.09 8.65 -4.48
N ASN A 113 -14.80 8.90 -5.57
CA ASN A 113 -16.17 8.39 -5.77
C ASN A 113 -16.20 6.87 -5.91
N TYR A 114 -15.19 6.28 -6.56
CA TYR A 114 -15.09 4.84 -6.81
C TYR A 114 -14.38 4.06 -5.70
N GLN A 115 -13.68 4.74 -4.79
CA GLN A 115 -12.88 4.14 -3.73
C GLN A 115 -13.64 3.07 -2.93
N LEU A 116 -14.84 3.40 -2.45
CA LEU A 116 -15.66 2.49 -1.63
C LEU A 116 -16.48 1.49 -2.46
N PRO A 117 -17.21 1.88 -3.52
CA PRO A 117 -18.06 0.94 -4.23
C PRO A 117 -17.33 0.06 -5.25
N SER A 118 -16.14 0.45 -5.72
CA SER A 118 -15.50 -0.16 -6.89
C SER A 118 -14.13 -0.76 -6.64
N MET A 119 -13.56 -0.64 -5.43
CA MET A 119 -12.29 -1.30 -5.07
C MET A 119 -12.58 -2.44 -4.11
N LEU A 120 -12.47 -3.68 -4.61
CA LEU A 120 -12.87 -4.87 -3.88
C LEU A 120 -11.67 -5.76 -3.58
N ILE A 121 -11.69 -6.41 -2.42
CA ILE A 121 -10.79 -7.53 -2.11
C ILE A 121 -11.42 -8.81 -2.67
N LYS A 122 -10.74 -9.48 -3.59
CA LYS A 122 -11.15 -10.79 -4.11
C LYS A 122 -10.65 -11.94 -3.24
N THR A 123 -9.38 -11.88 -2.86
CA THR A 123 -8.76 -12.88 -1.99
C THR A 123 -7.80 -12.19 -1.02
N THR A 124 -7.63 -12.80 0.15
CA THR A 124 -6.67 -12.34 1.15
C THR A 124 -6.09 -13.53 1.89
N THR A 125 -4.77 -13.56 1.99
CA THR A 125 -4.02 -14.50 2.81
C THR A 125 -3.13 -13.71 3.75
N SER A 126 -3.25 -13.93 5.05
CA SER A 126 -2.44 -13.26 6.08
C SER A 126 -1.71 -14.28 6.95
N ARG A 127 -0.46 -13.99 7.32
CA ARG A 127 0.39 -14.81 8.18
C ARG A 127 0.98 -13.94 9.28
N PHE A 128 0.73 -14.32 10.53
CA PHE A 128 1.26 -13.66 11.73
C PHE A 128 2.37 -14.51 12.31
N LYS A 129 3.62 -14.04 12.25
CA LYS A 129 4.80 -14.78 12.75
C LYS A 129 5.07 -14.45 14.21
N ARG A 130 4.99 -13.17 14.55
CA ARG A 130 5.20 -12.64 15.91
C ARG A 130 4.25 -11.47 16.13
N PRO A 131 3.57 -11.36 17.29
CA PRO A 131 2.67 -10.24 17.57
C PRO A 131 3.35 -8.90 17.35
N ILE A 132 2.63 -7.98 16.71
CA ILE A 132 3.07 -6.60 16.47
C ILE A 132 2.45 -5.69 17.54
N LYS A 133 3.23 -4.73 18.05
CA LYS A 133 2.75 -3.65 18.92
C LYS A 133 1.96 -2.63 18.10
N SER A 134 0.67 -2.54 18.40
CA SER A 134 -0.29 -1.72 17.65
C SER A 134 -0.03 -0.20 17.71
N HIS A 135 0.72 0.28 18.71
CA HIS A 135 0.95 1.72 18.90
C HIS A 135 1.97 2.34 17.93
N LYS A 136 2.90 1.55 17.39
CA LYS A 136 3.91 2.01 16.43
C LYS A 136 4.43 0.84 15.61
N PHE A 137 4.09 0.81 14.34
CA PHE A 137 4.54 -0.21 13.40
C PHE A 137 4.55 0.37 11.98
N SER A 138 5.22 -0.33 11.07
CA SER A 138 5.34 0.08 9.68
C SER A 138 4.88 -1.03 8.75
N ALA A 139 4.60 -0.68 7.51
CA ALA A 139 4.29 -1.64 6.46
C ALA A 139 4.99 -1.31 5.15
N ARG A 140 5.21 -2.35 4.35
CA ARG A 140 5.66 -2.29 2.96
C ARG A 140 4.62 -2.97 2.09
N LEU A 141 4.13 -2.25 1.10
CA LEU A 141 3.19 -2.73 0.09
C LEU A 141 3.90 -2.79 -1.26
N LEU A 142 3.64 -3.85 -2.01
CA LEU A 142 3.97 -3.96 -3.43
C LEU A 142 2.76 -4.55 -4.14
N CYS A 143 2.18 -3.79 -5.06
CA CYS A 143 1.20 -4.27 -6.02
C CYS A 143 1.85 -4.24 -7.40
N LYS A 144 1.75 -5.33 -8.17
CA LYS A 144 2.39 -5.43 -9.49
C LYS A 144 1.67 -6.45 -10.35
N ASP A 145 2.04 -6.50 -11.62
CA ASP A 145 1.49 -7.44 -12.60
C ASP A 145 -0.03 -7.22 -12.77
N PHE A 146 -0.42 -5.96 -12.97
CA PHE A 146 -1.81 -5.57 -13.19
C PHE A 146 -2.31 -6.18 -14.49
N GLU A 147 -3.56 -6.65 -14.47
CA GLU A 147 -4.16 -7.37 -15.58
C GLU A 147 -5.62 -6.96 -15.73
N VAL A 148 -6.00 -6.47 -16.91
CA VAL A 148 -7.41 -6.24 -17.23
C VAL A 148 -8.07 -7.58 -17.49
N ILE A 149 -9.06 -7.93 -16.66
CA ILE A 149 -9.87 -9.11 -16.84
C ILE A 149 -11.17 -8.70 -17.52
N ASP A 150 -11.36 -9.17 -18.76
CA ASP A 150 -12.56 -8.91 -19.54
C ASP A 150 -13.41 -10.19 -19.62
N ARG A 151 -14.40 -10.29 -18.73
CA ARG A 151 -15.35 -11.41 -18.62
C ARG A 151 -16.75 -10.85 -18.40
N THR A 152 -17.61 -11.52 -17.63
CA THR A 152 -18.96 -11.03 -17.29
C THR A 152 -18.95 -9.63 -16.66
N ILE A 153 -17.91 -9.32 -15.88
CA ILE A 153 -17.65 -7.99 -15.34
C ILE A 153 -16.20 -7.66 -15.69
N ARG A 154 -15.98 -6.51 -16.32
CA ARG A 154 -14.64 -5.98 -16.61
C ARG A 154 -14.05 -5.33 -15.36
N TYR A 155 -12.82 -5.71 -15.00
CA TYR A 155 -12.12 -5.14 -13.84
C TYR A 155 -10.60 -5.21 -14.01
N LEU A 156 -9.88 -4.33 -13.32
CA LEU A 156 -8.43 -4.45 -13.15
C LEU A 156 -8.12 -5.39 -12.00
N LYS A 157 -7.45 -6.50 -12.28
CA LYS A 157 -6.87 -7.37 -11.26
C LYS A 157 -5.55 -6.74 -10.79
N ILE A 158 -5.42 -6.60 -9.48
CA ILE A 158 -4.24 -5.98 -8.84
C ILE A 158 -3.73 -6.94 -7.75
N PRO A 159 -2.77 -7.82 -8.07
CA PRO A 159 -2.06 -8.62 -7.08
C PRO A 159 -1.19 -7.73 -6.19
N CYS A 160 -1.27 -7.92 -4.88
CA CYS A 160 -0.49 -7.20 -3.89
C CYS A 160 0.13 -8.15 -2.86
N THR A 161 1.35 -7.82 -2.43
CA THR A 161 2.01 -8.38 -1.25
C THR A 161 2.23 -7.28 -0.23
N VAL A 162 2.02 -7.58 1.04
CA VAL A 162 2.24 -6.63 2.13
C VAL A 162 2.97 -7.28 3.30
N GLU A 163 3.88 -6.53 3.91
CA GLU A 163 4.63 -6.91 5.10
C GLU A 163 4.44 -5.82 6.16
N PHE A 164 4.21 -6.22 7.41
CA PHE A 164 4.13 -5.36 8.58
C PHE A 164 5.22 -5.76 9.58
N TRP A 165 5.81 -4.77 10.25
CA TRP A 165 6.80 -4.99 11.30
C TRP A 165 6.81 -3.87 12.34
N ASP A 166 7.35 -4.15 13.52
CA ASP A 166 7.68 -3.16 14.55
C ASP A 166 9.16 -3.23 14.96
N GLU A 167 9.57 -2.36 15.88
CA GLU A 167 10.94 -2.29 16.40
C GLU A 167 11.29 -3.47 17.33
N ASP A 168 10.29 -4.21 17.83
CA ASP A 168 10.45 -5.33 18.78
C ASP A 168 10.47 -6.72 18.09
N GLY A 169 10.55 -6.72 16.75
CA GLY A 169 10.61 -7.90 15.91
C GLY A 169 9.26 -8.55 15.60
N GLY A 170 8.14 -7.90 15.95
CA GLY A 170 6.81 -8.26 15.49
C GLY A 170 6.76 -8.31 13.97
N SER A 171 6.05 -9.29 13.41
CA SER A 171 6.00 -9.46 11.96
C SER A 171 4.73 -10.17 11.52
N ALA A 172 4.09 -9.59 10.51
CA ALA A 172 2.98 -10.19 9.77
C ALA A 172 3.18 -9.91 8.28
N SER A 173 2.74 -10.83 7.41
CA SER A 173 2.79 -10.62 5.96
C SER A 173 1.58 -11.23 5.29
N GLY A 174 1.34 -10.89 4.03
CA GLY A 174 0.23 -11.47 3.30
C GLY A 174 0.17 -11.08 1.84
N GLU A 175 -0.79 -11.70 1.17
CA GLU A 175 -1.09 -11.52 -0.24
C GLU A 175 -2.56 -11.11 -0.35
N VAL A 176 -2.84 -10.11 -1.17
CA VAL A 176 -4.18 -9.61 -1.44
C VAL A 176 -4.37 -9.48 -2.94
N GLU A 177 -5.45 -10.02 -3.48
CA GLU A 177 -5.87 -9.72 -4.85
C GLU A 177 -6.99 -8.69 -4.79
N LEU A 178 -6.77 -7.49 -5.33
CA LEU A 178 -7.81 -6.49 -5.50
C LEU A 178 -8.45 -6.60 -6.89
N ALA A 179 -9.69 -6.14 -6.98
CA ALA A 179 -10.39 -5.86 -8.22
C ALA A 179 -10.88 -4.41 -8.22
N ALA A 180 -10.37 -3.61 -9.17
CA ALA A 180 -10.90 -2.28 -9.45
C ALA A 180 -11.94 -2.36 -10.56
N LEU A 181 -13.20 -2.11 -10.20
CA LEU A 181 -14.33 -2.02 -11.13
C LEU A 181 -14.38 -0.61 -11.75
N ASN A 182 -15.16 -0.46 -12.82
CA ASN A 182 -15.41 0.83 -13.49
C ASN A 182 -14.16 1.54 -14.01
N ILE A 183 -13.06 0.80 -14.21
CA ILE A 183 -11.88 1.31 -14.92
C ILE A 183 -12.28 1.77 -16.33
N PRO A 184 -11.73 2.89 -16.84
CA PRO A 184 -12.02 3.39 -18.18
C PRO A 184 -11.77 2.38 -19.31
#